data_AF-A0A3D5P7U0-F1
#
_entry.id   AF-A0A3D5P7U0-F1
#
_cell.length_a   1.000
_cell.length_b   1.000
_cell.length_c   1.000
_cell.angle_alpha   90.00
_cell.angle_beta   90.00
_cell.angle_gamma   90.00
#
_symmetry.space_group_name_H-M   'P 1'
#
loop_
_entity.id
_entity.type
_entity.pdbx_description
1 polymer ?
#
loop_
_entity_poly.entity_id
_entity_poly.type
_entity_poly.pdbx_seq_one_letter_code
_entity_poly.pdbx_strand_id
1 'polypeptide(L)'
;MTQAETRPDAMGDVPGICEIPLTRAVVQYRNLHETDASGGRIEDIGLALIVDGRFASTSAAVDLGSGNVKVLDLSTELVVLDWVYEPTVEYVAALITESSSKQEYDAIRSYSRKLGLTVLERIGFGPLSRPTF
;
A
#
# COMPACT_ATOMS: atom_id res chain seq x y z
N MET A 1 -2.51 -13.40 -26.97
CA MET A 1 -1.45 -12.45 -26.60
C MET A 1 -2.01 -11.58 -25.49
N THR A 2 -1.72 -11.94 -24.24
CA THR A 2 -2.21 -11.23 -23.05
C THR A 2 -1.29 -10.05 -22.80
N GLN A 3 -1.82 -8.85 -23.01
CA GLN A 3 -1.15 -7.59 -22.72
C GLN A 3 -0.97 -7.52 -21.19
N ALA A 4 0.28 -7.59 -20.73
CA ALA A 4 0.60 -7.22 -19.36
C ALA A 4 0.19 -5.74 -19.22
N GLU A 5 -0.93 -5.50 -18.54
CA GLU A 5 -1.46 -4.17 -18.30
C GLU A 5 -0.37 -3.32 -17.66
N THR A 6 0.04 -2.32 -18.43
CA THR A 6 1.02 -1.32 -18.05
C THR A 6 0.64 -0.77 -16.68
N ARG A 7 1.61 -0.71 -15.75
CA ARG A 7 1.50 0.01 -14.47
C ARG A 7 0.66 1.28 -14.68
N PRO A 8 -0.38 1.55 -13.87
CA PRO A 8 -1.09 2.80 -13.98
C PRO A 8 -0.06 3.92 -13.82
N ASP A 9 0.17 4.69 -14.88
CA ASP A 9 0.91 5.94 -14.77
C ASP A 9 0.18 6.75 -13.70
N ALA A 10 0.92 7.21 -12.70
CA ALA A 10 0.36 8.15 -11.75
C ALA A 10 -0.15 9.32 -12.59
N MET A 11 -1.47 9.49 -12.68
CA MET A 11 -2.18 10.46 -13.53
C MET A 11 -1.95 11.91 -13.04
N GLY A 12 -0.72 12.26 -12.67
CA GLY A 12 -0.31 13.60 -12.26
C GLY A 12 -0.27 14.61 -13.40
N ASP A 13 -0.32 14.16 -14.66
CA ASP A 13 -0.06 15.02 -15.83
C ASP A 13 -1.20 15.03 -16.87
N VAL A 14 -2.47 14.90 -16.46
CA VAL A 14 -3.62 15.13 -17.36
C VAL A 14 -4.28 16.48 -17.04
N PRO A 15 -4.02 17.54 -17.83
CA PRO A 15 -4.68 18.83 -17.64
C PRO A 15 -6.20 18.70 -17.86
N GLY A 16 -7.00 19.02 -16.84
CA GLY A 16 -8.46 19.16 -16.98
C GLY A 16 -9.33 18.25 -16.09
N ILE A 17 -8.76 17.32 -15.32
CA ILE A 17 -9.50 16.54 -14.32
C ILE A 17 -9.06 17.01 -12.93
N CYS A 18 -9.80 17.92 -12.32
CA CYS A 18 -9.41 18.57 -11.06
C CYS A 18 -9.77 17.79 -9.79
N GLU A 19 -10.51 16.68 -9.87
CA GLU A 19 -10.90 15.90 -8.69
C GLU A 19 -10.80 14.42 -9.01
N ILE A 20 -9.67 13.80 -8.65
CA ILE A 20 -9.53 12.35 -8.68
C ILE A 20 -9.79 11.85 -7.24
N PRO A 21 -10.72 10.92 -7.02
CA PRO A 21 -11.01 10.42 -5.69
C PRO A 21 -9.82 9.61 -5.16
N LEU A 22 -9.34 10.01 -3.99
CA LEU A 22 -8.40 9.27 -3.17
C LEU A 22 -9.22 8.48 -2.15
N THR A 23 -9.03 7.17 -2.08
CA THR A 23 -9.98 6.26 -1.40
C THR A 23 -9.30 5.26 -0.46
N ARG A 24 -7.97 5.13 -0.56
CA ARG A 24 -7.17 4.24 0.29
C ARG A 24 -5.93 4.94 0.82
N ALA A 25 -5.48 4.49 1.98
CA ALA A 25 -4.38 5.08 2.72
C ALA A 25 -3.16 4.15 2.75
N VAL A 26 -1.98 4.77 2.72
CA VAL A 26 -0.71 4.17 3.14
C VAL A 26 -0.50 4.52 4.61
N VAL A 27 -0.39 3.51 5.45
CA VAL A 27 -0.25 3.66 6.90
C VAL A 27 1.14 3.25 7.36
N GLN A 28 1.69 4.00 8.31
CA GLN A 28 2.83 3.54 9.10
C GLN A 28 2.36 2.37 9.95
N TYR A 29 2.91 1.20 9.66
CA TYR A 29 2.50 -0.05 10.26
C TYR A 29 3.73 -0.88 10.57
N ARG A 30 3.87 -1.27 11.84
CA ARG A 30 4.86 -2.26 12.26
C ARG A 30 4.13 -3.36 13.01
N ASN A 31 4.40 -4.61 12.64
CA ASN A 31 3.81 -5.74 13.35
C ASN A 31 4.43 -5.82 14.75
N LEU A 32 3.60 -5.78 15.79
CA LEU A 32 4.01 -5.92 17.20
C LEU A 32 4.71 -7.25 17.51
N HIS A 33 4.65 -8.23 16.59
CA HIS A 33 5.33 -9.52 16.70
C HIS A 33 6.66 -9.60 15.93
N GLU A 34 7.05 -8.55 15.20
CA GLU A 34 8.33 -8.47 14.47
C GLU A 34 9.46 -7.83 15.32
N THR A 35 9.20 -7.53 16.60
CA THR A 35 10.04 -6.75 17.51
C THR A 35 11.40 -7.38 17.89
N ASP A 36 11.70 -8.60 17.46
CA ASP A 36 12.88 -9.35 17.95
C ASP A 36 14.03 -9.55 16.94
N ALA A 37 13.95 -9.04 15.72
CA ALA A 37 15.08 -9.11 14.79
C ALA A 37 15.90 -7.81 14.82
N SER A 38 16.94 -7.77 15.66
CA SER A 38 17.96 -6.71 15.59
C SER A 38 18.52 -6.62 14.17
N GLY A 39 18.24 -5.52 13.47
CA GLY A 39 18.82 -5.24 12.15
C GLY A 39 17.86 -4.68 11.12
N GLY A 40 16.53 -4.89 11.25
CA GLY A 40 15.57 -4.53 10.20
C GLY A 40 15.84 -5.27 8.90
N ARG A 41 14.88 -6.04 8.39
CA ARG A 41 15.09 -6.68 7.07
C ARG A 41 14.99 -5.60 6.01
N ILE A 42 15.69 -5.76 4.88
CA ILE A 42 15.52 -4.88 3.70
C ILE A 42 14.04 -4.86 3.23
N GLU A 43 13.30 -5.92 3.56
CA GLU A 43 11.87 -6.10 3.33
C GLU A 43 10.98 -5.54 4.46
N ASP A 44 11.54 -4.89 5.50
CA ASP A 44 10.80 -4.21 6.57
C ASP A 44 10.78 -2.71 6.29
N ILE A 45 9.88 -2.28 5.40
CA ILE A 45 9.66 -0.85 5.12
C ILE A 45 8.84 -0.21 6.26
N GLY A 46 8.09 -1.01 7.03
CA GLY A 46 7.21 -0.49 8.09
C GLY A 46 6.01 0.30 7.57
N LEU A 47 5.55 0.01 6.34
CA LEU A 47 4.40 0.65 5.69
C LEU A 47 3.43 -0.40 5.14
N ALA A 48 2.14 -0.08 5.16
CA ALA A 48 1.11 -0.91 4.55
C ALA A 48 0.10 -0.08 3.74
N LEU A 49 -0.44 -0.67 2.66
CA LEU A 49 -1.52 -0.09 1.87
C LEU A 49 -2.85 -0.78 2.22
N ILE A 50 -3.87 -0.03 2.64
CA ILE A 50 -5.22 -0.57 2.84
C ILE A 50 -5.81 -1.00 1.49
N VAL A 51 -6.23 -2.26 1.36
CA VAL A 51 -6.84 -2.80 0.13
C VAL A 51 -8.32 -3.16 0.32
N ASP A 52 -8.75 -3.53 1.53
CA ASP A 52 -10.15 -3.72 1.88
C ASP A 52 -10.42 -3.22 3.30
N GLY A 53 -11.25 -2.18 3.43
CA GLY A 53 -11.53 -1.47 4.67
C GLY A 53 -13.02 -1.39 4.94
N ARG A 54 -13.67 -2.54 5.15
CA ARG A 54 -15.13 -2.61 5.40
C ARG A 54 -15.49 -2.49 6.87
N PHE A 55 -14.55 -2.73 7.79
CA PHE A 55 -14.84 -2.81 9.22
C PHE A 55 -14.04 -1.78 10.01
N ALA A 56 -14.71 -1.15 10.98
CA ALA A 56 -14.13 -0.07 11.78
C ALA A 56 -12.96 -0.52 12.68
N SER A 57 -12.83 -1.82 12.96
CA SER A 57 -11.79 -2.35 13.85
C SER A 57 -10.67 -3.11 13.13
N THR A 58 -10.87 -3.57 11.90
CA THR A 58 -9.85 -4.33 11.16
C THR A 58 -9.92 -4.08 9.67
N SER A 59 -8.77 -4.04 8.98
CA SER A 59 -8.70 -3.89 7.52
C SER A 59 -7.64 -4.77 6.91
N ALA A 60 -7.90 -5.30 5.70
CA ALA A 60 -6.89 -5.99 4.94
C ALA A 60 -5.96 -4.96 4.30
N ALA A 61 -4.65 -5.17 4.46
CA ALA A 61 -3.62 -4.31 3.93
C ALA A 61 -2.46 -5.12 3.34
N VAL A 62 -1.81 -4.56 2.33
CA VAL A 62 -0.56 -5.11 1.78
C VAL A 62 0.62 -4.45 2.45
N ASP A 63 1.47 -5.25 3.08
CA ASP A 63 2.77 -4.82 3.58
C ASP A 63 3.67 -4.45 2.41
N LEU A 64 4.09 -3.18 2.35
CA LEU A 64 4.84 -2.64 1.22
C LEU A 64 6.27 -3.17 1.16
N GLY A 65 6.83 -3.67 2.26
CA GLY A 65 8.17 -4.24 2.27
C GLY A 65 8.21 -5.68 1.78
N SER A 66 7.19 -6.48 2.13
CA SER A 66 7.15 -7.92 1.81
C SER A 66 6.23 -8.29 0.64
N GLY A 67 5.23 -7.46 0.32
CA GLY A 67 4.16 -7.74 -0.64
C GLY A 67 3.05 -8.65 -0.09
N ASN A 68 3.11 -9.01 1.20
CA ASN A 68 2.15 -9.91 1.82
C ASN A 68 0.88 -9.18 2.26
N VAL A 69 -0.27 -9.85 2.12
CA VAL A 69 -1.54 -9.39 2.68
C VAL A 69 -1.58 -9.71 4.18
N LYS A 70 -1.87 -8.72 5.00
CA LYS A 70 -2.03 -8.81 6.45
C LYS A 70 -3.38 -8.18 6.84
N VAL A 71 -3.93 -8.59 7.98
CA VAL A 71 -5.08 -7.92 8.60
C VAL A 71 -4.54 -6.99 9.68
N LEU A 72 -4.81 -5.69 9.53
CA LEU A 72 -4.46 -4.67 10.50
C LEU A 72 -5.56 -4.53 11.53
N ASP A 73 -5.17 -4.40 12.79
CA ASP A 73 -6.03 -3.91 13.86
C ASP A 73 -6.03 -2.39 13.84
N LEU A 74 -7.19 -1.79 13.59
CA LEU A 74 -7.38 -0.34 13.54
C LEU A 74 -7.79 0.24 14.91
N SER A 75 -7.88 -0.59 15.96
CA SER A 75 -8.12 -0.11 17.33
C SER A 75 -6.85 0.48 17.97
N THR A 76 -5.69 0.28 17.35
CA THR A 76 -4.42 0.90 17.73
C THR A 76 -4.14 2.13 16.88
N GLU A 77 -3.41 3.11 17.43
CA GLU A 77 -3.02 4.30 16.68
C GLU A 77 -2.20 3.94 15.44
N LEU A 78 -2.67 4.44 14.28
CA LEU A 78 -1.98 4.34 13.00
C LEU A 78 -1.78 5.75 12.44
N VAL A 79 -0.66 5.95 11.74
CA VAL A 79 -0.38 7.21 11.05
C VAL A 79 -0.60 7.00 9.56
N VAL A 80 -1.52 7.74 8.96
CA VAL A 80 -1.65 7.80 7.51
C VAL A 80 -0.53 8.69 6.97
N LEU A 81 0.37 8.11 6.16
CA LEU A 81 1.42 8.86 5.48
C LEU A 81 0.92 9.45 4.16
N ASP A 82 0.09 8.72 3.43
CA ASP A 82 -0.32 9.10 2.09
C ASP A 82 -1.66 8.47 1.69
N TRP A 83 -2.24 8.96 0.60
CA TRP A 83 -3.39 8.34 -0.04
C TRP A 83 -3.04 7.91 -1.46
N VAL A 84 -3.68 6.83 -1.89
CA VAL A 84 -3.52 6.32 -3.24
C VAL A 84 -4.83 6.39 -4.01
N TYR A 85 -4.69 6.47 -5.32
CA TYR A 85 -5.80 6.44 -6.26
C TYR A 85 -6.40 5.03 -6.33
N GLU A 86 -7.72 4.95 -6.54
CA GLU A 86 -8.43 3.67 -6.71
C GLU A 86 -7.77 2.74 -7.76
N PRO A 87 -7.29 3.20 -8.94
CA PRO A 87 -6.64 2.31 -9.90
C PRO A 87 -5.35 1.66 -9.38
N THR A 88 -4.65 2.31 -8.44
CA THR A 88 -3.49 1.69 -7.77
C THR A 88 -3.93 0.52 -6.91
N VAL A 89 -5.07 0.67 -6.23
CA VAL A 89 -5.66 -0.34 -5.35
C VAL A 89 -6.18 -1.51 -6.17
N GLU A 90 -6.90 -1.24 -7.27
CA GLU A 90 -7.40 -2.24 -8.20
C GLU A 90 -6.25 -3.07 -8.79
N TYR A 91 -5.17 -2.40 -9.20
CA TYR A 91 -3.98 -3.08 -9.71
C TYR A 91 -3.32 -3.97 -8.65
N VAL A 92 -3.17 -3.48 -7.42
CA VAL A 92 -2.66 -4.30 -6.31
C VAL A 92 -3.58 -5.49 -6.03
N ALA A 93 -4.89 -5.31 -6.05
CA ALA A 93 -5.86 -6.40 -5.88
C ALA A 93 -5.76 -7.46 -6.99
N ALA A 94 -5.54 -7.04 -8.23
CA ALA A 94 -5.28 -7.94 -9.35
C ALA A 94 -3.99 -8.75 -9.13
N LEU A 95 -2.90 -8.09 -8.70
CA LEU A 95 -1.64 -8.75 -8.37
C LEU A 95 -1.79 -9.77 -7.23
N ILE A 96 -2.52 -9.44 -6.15
CA ILE A 96 -2.80 -10.39 -5.06
C ILE A 96 -3.50 -11.64 -5.60
N THR A 97 -4.53 -11.42 -6.43
CA THR A 97 -5.34 -12.51 -6.99
C THR A 97 -4.51 -13.40 -7.92
N GLU A 98 -3.73 -12.78 -8.81
CA GLU A 98 -2.86 -13.49 -9.73
C GLU A 98 -1.77 -14.28 -8.99
N SER A 99 -1.06 -13.64 -8.05
CA SER A 99 -0.02 -14.27 -7.25
C SER A 99 -0.55 -15.47 -6.46
N SER A 100 -1.74 -15.34 -5.88
CA SER A 100 -2.39 -16.45 -5.15
C SER A 100 -2.74 -17.60 -6.10
N SER A 101 -3.21 -17.31 -7.31
CA SER A 101 -3.60 -18.32 -8.30
C SER A 101 -2.42 -19.09 -8.89
N LYS A 102 -1.30 -18.42 -9.12
CA LYS A 102 -0.09 -18.97 -9.75
C LYS A 102 0.96 -19.44 -8.74
N GLN A 103 0.80 -19.09 -7.47
CA GLN A 103 1.84 -19.23 -6.43
C GLN A 103 3.14 -18.48 -6.77
N GLU A 104 3.03 -17.37 -7.51
CA GLU A 104 4.15 -16.53 -7.96
C GLU A 104 4.03 -15.12 -7.35
N TYR A 105 4.91 -14.78 -6.41
CA TYR A 105 4.78 -13.56 -5.58
C TYR A 105 5.75 -12.43 -5.95
N ASP A 106 6.59 -12.61 -6.97
CA ASP A 106 7.64 -11.65 -7.31
C ASP A 106 7.06 -10.32 -7.84
N ALA A 107 5.98 -10.38 -8.61
CA ALA A 107 5.34 -9.19 -9.17
C ALA A 107 4.76 -8.28 -8.07
N ILE A 108 3.98 -8.85 -7.14
CA ILE A 108 3.42 -8.09 -6.01
C ILE A 108 4.51 -7.58 -5.09
N ARG A 109 5.53 -8.38 -4.79
CA ARG A 109 6.67 -7.98 -3.96
C ARG A 109 7.42 -6.80 -4.57
N SER A 110 7.74 -6.88 -5.87
CA SER A 110 8.44 -5.81 -6.60
C SER A 110 7.63 -4.52 -6.65
N TYR A 111 6.33 -4.63 -6.97
CA TYR A 111 5.44 -3.47 -7.05
C TYR A 111 5.25 -2.79 -5.68
N SER A 112 4.96 -3.59 -4.65
CA SER A 112 4.72 -3.10 -3.28
C SER A 112 5.94 -2.37 -2.74
N ARG A 113 7.14 -2.94 -2.96
CA ARG A 113 8.40 -2.31 -2.55
C ARG A 113 8.63 -0.98 -3.25
N LYS A 114 8.39 -0.92 -4.56
CA LYS A 114 8.52 0.32 -5.33
C LYS A 114 7.54 1.38 -4.83
N LEU A 115 6.30 1.00 -4.55
CA LEU A 115 5.28 1.90 -4.00
C LEU A 115 5.71 2.45 -2.64
N GLY A 116 6.19 1.60 -1.72
CA GLY A 116 6.70 2.02 -0.41
C GLY A 116 7.84 3.03 -0.50
N LEU A 117 8.82 2.77 -1.37
CA LEU A 117 9.93 3.72 -1.61
C LEU A 117 9.44 5.05 -2.20
N THR A 118 8.51 5.02 -3.17
CA THR A 118 7.92 6.24 -3.73
C THR A 118 7.19 7.07 -2.67
N VAL A 119 6.51 6.43 -1.71
CA VAL A 119 5.87 7.15 -0.59
C VAL A 119 6.92 7.80 0.31
N LEU A 120 8.01 7.10 0.64
CA LEU A 120 9.10 7.65 1.48
C LEU A 120 9.88 8.78 0.80
N GLU A 121 9.96 8.76 -0.54
CA GLU A 121 10.62 9.82 -1.33
C GLU A 121 9.78 11.10 -1.45
N ARG A 122 8.48 11.07 -1.10
CA ARG A 122 7.65 12.27 -1.10
C ARG A 122 8.09 13.20 0.02
N ILE A 123 8.67 14.33 -0.36
CA ILE A 123 9.12 15.37 0.57
C ILE A 123 7.90 16.18 1.04
N GLY A 124 7.64 16.17 2.35
CA GLY A 124 6.64 17.00 3.02
C GLY A 124 5.40 16.24 3.48
N PHE A 125 4.85 16.63 4.63
CA PHE A 125 3.52 16.20 5.07
C PHE A 125 2.49 16.82 4.12
N GLY A 126 1.89 16.01 3.25
CA GLY A 126 0.75 16.46 2.48
C GLY A 126 -0.42 16.81 3.40
N PRO A 127 -1.41 17.60 2.96
CA PRO A 127 -2.62 17.90 3.74
C PRO A 127 -3.40 16.65 4.19
N LEU A 128 -3.01 15.50 3.66
CA LEU A 128 -3.60 14.18 3.83
C LEU A 128 -2.84 13.27 4.81
N SER A 129 -1.65 13.67 5.29
CA SER A 129 -0.96 12.98 6.38
C SER A 129 -1.56 13.44 7.70
N ARG A 130 -2.65 12.79 8.13
CA ARG A 130 -3.35 13.10 9.39
C ARG A 130 -3.44 11.83 10.25
N PRO A 131 -3.29 11.95 11.58
CA PRO A 131 -3.61 10.87 12.50
C PRO A 131 -5.09 10.49 12.36
N THR A 132 -5.38 9.19 12.35
CA THR A 132 -6.75 8.65 12.44
C THR A 132 -6.90 7.98 13.80
N PHE A 133 -7.98 8.30 14.51
CA PHE A 133 -8.28 7.80 15.86
C PHE A 133 -9.28 6.65 15.81
#